data_AF-A0A9E4KAW0-F1
#
_entry.id   AF-A0A9E4KAW0-F1
#
_cell.length_a   1.000
_cell.length_b   1.000
_cell.length_c   1.000
_cell.angle_alpha   90.00
_cell.angle_beta   90.00
_cell.angle_gamma   90.00
#
_symmetry.space_group_name_H-M   'P 1'
#
loop_
_entity.id
_entity.type
_entity.pdbx_description
1 polymer ?
#
loop_
_entity_poly.entity_id
_entity_poly.type
_entity_poly.pdbx_seq_one_letter_code
_entity_poly.pdbx_strand_id
1 'polypeptide(L)'
;MDIATLVGLLGGFGIIIGAIASGGDVMLFVNVPSLLIVVGGTFMVTLMQVSLGDFLGSFSIGMKAFFYKTDDPKKLIEEAVELADIARKNGLLALEGQEISNGFLKQGIGLCVDGHDPVLVNKLLTKDIDLTIQRHEVGQTMFKNMATMAPAMGMIGTLVGLVQMLAAPDPPVFRSCP
;
A
#
# COMPACT_ATOMS: atom_id res chain seq x y z
N MET A 1 7.36 8.45 5.72
CA MET A 1 8.11 7.19 5.92
C MET A 1 8.45 6.98 7.37
N ASP A 2 7.89 5.92 7.95
CA ASP A 2 8.35 5.36 9.22
C ASP A 2 9.69 4.63 8.98
N ILE A 3 10.65 4.84 9.89
CA ILE A 3 11.96 4.17 9.87
C ILE A 3 11.76 2.66 9.94
N ALA A 4 10.73 2.19 10.67
CA ALA A 4 10.42 0.77 10.79
C ALA A 4 10.06 0.14 9.44
N THR A 5 9.25 0.82 8.61
CA THR A 5 8.88 0.32 7.27
C THR A 5 10.10 0.26 6.34
N LEU A 6 10.96 1.27 6.38
CA LEU A 6 12.15 1.33 5.53
C LEU A 6 13.17 0.24 5.91
N VAL A 7 13.46 0.10 7.21
CA VAL A 7 14.39 -0.92 7.72
C VAL A 7 13.84 -2.33 7.50
N GLY A 8 12.54 -2.54 7.70
CA GLY A 8 11.90 -3.84 7.44
C GLY A 8 11.98 -4.25 5.96
N LEU A 9 11.70 -3.31 5.05
CA LEU A 9 11.78 -3.55 3.60
C LEU A 9 13.23 -3.88 3.17
N LEU A 10 14.18 -3.01 3.51
CA LEU A 10 15.58 -3.18 3.12
C LEU A 10 16.24 -4.39 3.78
N GLY A 11 15.92 -4.64 5.07
CA GLY A 11 16.41 -5.80 5.80
C GLY A 11 15.89 -7.11 5.22
N GLY A 12 14.60 -7.18 4.88
CA GLY A 12 13.99 -8.36 4.25
C GLY A 12 14.62 -8.71 2.90
N PHE A 13 14.71 -7.73 1.99
CA PHE A 13 15.40 -7.93 0.71
C PHE A 13 16.88 -8.25 0.88
N GLY A 14 17.56 -7.57 1.82
CA GLY A 14 18.98 -7.79 2.10
C GLY A 14 19.31 -9.21 2.55
N ILE A 15 18.47 -9.81 3.42
CA ILE A 15 18.65 -11.20 3.85
C ILE A 15 18.45 -12.17 2.68
N ILE A 16 17.42 -11.96 1.85
CA ILE A 16 17.15 -12.81 0.68
C ILE A 16 18.31 -12.74 -0.32
N ILE A 17 18.75 -11.53 -0.67
CA ILE A 17 19.86 -11.32 -1.61
C ILE A 17 21.16 -11.88 -1.03
N GLY A 18 21.42 -11.66 0.26
CA GLY A 18 22.59 -12.20 0.96
C GLY A 18 22.62 -13.73 0.97
N ALA A 19 21.47 -14.37 1.14
CA ALA A 19 21.34 -15.83 1.08
C ALA A 19 21.56 -16.38 -0.34
N ILE A 20 21.10 -15.68 -1.38
CA ILE A 20 21.34 -16.07 -2.77
C ILE A 20 22.83 -15.90 -3.12
N ALA A 21 23.43 -14.79 -2.71
CA ALA A 21 24.84 -14.49 -2.96
C ALA A 21 25.81 -15.46 -2.24
N SER A 22 25.42 -16.02 -1.10
CA SER A 22 26.22 -17.04 -0.41
C SER A 22 26.09 -18.44 -1.04
N GLY A 23 25.02 -18.69 -1.79
CA GLY A 23 24.69 -19.99 -2.39
C GLY A 23 25.22 -20.24 -3.80
N GLY A 24 25.78 -19.23 -4.48
CA GLY A 24 26.35 -19.38 -5.83
C GLY A 24 25.98 -18.23 -6.78
N ASP A 25 25.91 -18.51 -8.08
CA ASP A 25 25.66 -17.50 -9.12
C ASP A 25 24.21 -17.00 -9.09
N VAL A 26 24.04 -15.71 -8.78
CA VAL A 26 22.75 -15.02 -8.67
C VAL A 26 21.96 -15.09 -9.98
N MET A 27 22.66 -15.16 -11.13
CA MET A 27 22.04 -15.23 -12.45
C MET A 27 21.24 -16.53 -12.67
N LEU A 28 21.49 -17.59 -11.90
CA LEU A 28 20.72 -18.83 -11.96
C LEU A 28 19.29 -18.66 -11.40
N PHE A 29 19.07 -17.68 -10.52
CA PHE A 29 17.77 -17.45 -9.89
C PHE A 29 16.86 -16.52 -10.71
N VAL A 30 17.40 -15.85 -11.74
CA VAL A 30 16.66 -14.90 -12.57
C VAL A 30 16.25 -15.60 -13.87
N ASN A 31 15.06 -16.21 -13.87
CA ASN A 31 14.46 -16.79 -15.06
C ASN A 31 13.33 -15.89 -15.59
N VAL A 32 13.52 -15.36 -16.80
CA VAL A 32 12.55 -14.44 -17.44
C VAL A 32 11.16 -15.08 -17.60
N PRO A 33 11.01 -16.32 -18.12
CA PRO A 33 9.73 -17.02 -18.13
C PRO A 33 9.04 -17.14 -16.76
N SER A 34 9.77 -17.55 -15.72
CA SER A 34 9.21 -17.68 -14.37
C SER A 34 8.78 -16.32 -13.79
N LEU A 35 9.57 -15.26 -14.03
CA LEU A 35 9.22 -13.91 -13.60
C LEU A 35 7.94 -13.41 -14.27
N LEU A 36 7.76 -13.71 -15.55
CA LEU A 36 6.57 -13.32 -16.32
C LEU A 36 5.32 -14.06 -15.81
N ILE A 37 5.43 -15.34 -15.48
CA ILE A 37 4.32 -16.12 -14.90
C ILE A 37 3.92 -15.58 -13.52
N VAL A 38 4.89 -15.28 -12.66
CA VAL A 38 4.61 -14.79 -11.30
C VAL A 38 4.08 -13.36 -11.35
N VAL A 39 4.85 -12.43 -11.92
CA VAL A 39 4.47 -11.00 -11.92
C VAL A 39 3.27 -10.75 -12.82
N GLY A 40 3.31 -11.23 -14.06
CA GLY A 40 2.23 -11.06 -15.02
C GLY A 40 0.97 -11.82 -14.63
N GLY A 41 1.12 -13.05 -14.14
CA GLY A 41 0.00 -13.85 -13.65
C GLY A 41 -0.69 -13.25 -12.43
N THR A 42 0.09 -12.78 -11.44
CA THR A 42 -0.48 -12.11 -10.26
C THR A 42 -1.18 -10.81 -10.65
N PHE A 43 -0.61 -9.99 -11.54
CA PHE A 43 -1.27 -8.78 -12.04
C PHE A 43 -2.59 -9.11 -12.75
N MET A 44 -2.59 -10.10 -13.65
CA MET A 44 -3.78 -10.43 -14.43
C MET A 44 -4.89 -11.02 -13.56
N VAL A 45 -4.56 -11.89 -12.60
CA VAL A 45 -5.55 -12.45 -11.69
C VAL A 45 -6.10 -11.40 -10.73
N THR A 46 -5.28 -10.46 -10.27
CA THR A 46 -5.76 -9.38 -9.40
C THR A 46 -6.64 -8.38 -10.14
N LEU A 47 -6.38 -8.13 -11.43
CA LEU A 47 -7.28 -7.39 -12.33
C LEU A 47 -8.63 -8.11 -12.55
N MET A 48 -8.70 -9.44 -12.46
CA MET A 48 -9.98 -10.16 -12.50
C MET A 48 -10.79 -10.00 -11.21
N GLN A 49 -10.14 -9.71 -10.08
CA GLN A 49 -10.79 -9.62 -8.77
C GLN A 49 -11.24 -8.19 -8.42
N VAL A 50 -10.70 -7.18 -9.10
CA VAL A 50 -10.85 -5.76 -8.73
C VAL A 50 -11.16 -4.92 -9.98
N SER A 51 -11.97 -3.86 -9.84
CA SER A 51 -12.27 -2.98 -10.96
C SER A 51 -11.01 -2.22 -11.45
N LEU A 52 -10.98 -1.84 -12.74
CA LEU A 52 -9.83 -1.13 -13.31
C LEU A 52 -9.56 0.21 -12.60
N GLY A 53 -10.63 0.88 -12.14
CA GLY A 53 -10.54 2.13 -11.40
C GLY A 53 -9.93 1.94 -10.01
N ASP A 54 -10.34 0.88 -9.31
CA ASP A 54 -9.79 0.55 -7.99
C ASP A 54 -8.34 0.07 -8.09
N PHE A 55 -7.98 -0.64 -9.17
CA PHE A 55 -6.62 -1.09 -9.43
C PHE A 55 -5.64 0.09 -9.54
N LEU A 56 -5.97 1.08 -10.37
CA LEU A 56 -5.16 2.29 -10.55
C LEU A 56 -5.18 3.18 -9.29
N GLY A 57 -6.33 3.29 -8.63
CA GLY A 57 -6.47 4.03 -7.36
C GLY A 57 -5.63 3.42 -6.24
N SER A 58 -5.57 2.09 -6.16
CA SER A 58 -4.79 1.36 -5.17
C SER A 58 -3.29 1.61 -5.30
N PHE A 59 -2.78 1.78 -6.53
CA PHE A 59 -1.37 2.12 -6.75
C PHE A 59 -1.02 3.51 -6.18
N SER A 60 -1.91 4.49 -6.37
CA SER A 60 -1.78 5.83 -5.77
C SER A 60 -1.85 5.79 -4.24
N ILE A 61 -2.75 4.97 -3.68
CA ILE A 61 -2.86 4.77 -2.23
C ILE A 61 -1.60 4.10 -1.67
N GLY A 62 -1.05 3.09 -2.36
CA GLY A 62 0.20 2.45 -1.98
C GLY A 62 1.36 3.44 -1.97
N MET A 63 1.49 4.27 -3.01
CA MET A 63 2.51 5.32 -3.07
C MET A 63 2.34 6.33 -1.93
N LYS A 64 1.11 6.75 -1.62
CA LYS A 64 0.83 7.59 -0.44
C LYS A 64 1.23 6.90 0.86
N ALA A 65 0.99 5.60 1.03
CA ALA A 65 1.40 4.88 2.23
C ALA A 65 2.92 4.89 2.44
N PHE A 66 3.70 4.84 1.36
CA PHE A 66 5.16 4.99 1.42
C PHE A 66 5.58 6.43 1.71
N PHE A 67 5.02 7.43 1.04
CA PHE A 67 5.52 8.81 1.14
C PHE A 67 4.93 9.64 2.28
N TYR A 68 3.70 9.34 2.74
CA TYR A 68 3.02 10.15 3.73
C TYR A 68 3.74 10.10 5.09
N LYS A 69 3.84 11.26 5.73
CA LYS A 69 4.19 11.37 7.14
C LYS A 69 2.90 11.61 7.89
N THR A 70 2.58 10.73 8.83
CA THR A 70 1.47 10.93 9.75
C THR A 70 1.73 12.20 10.56
N ASP A 71 0.73 13.07 10.66
CA ASP A 71 0.78 14.23 11.56
C ASP A 71 0.90 13.74 13.01
N ASP A 72 1.62 14.48 13.84
CA ASP A 72 1.77 14.11 15.25
C ASP A 72 0.44 14.34 15.98
N PRO A 73 -0.21 13.28 16.51
CA PRO A 73 -1.49 13.41 17.20
C PRO A 73 -1.42 14.37 18.40
N LYS A 74 -0.25 14.51 19.04
CA LYS A 74 -0.09 15.45 20.17
C LYS A 74 -0.22 16.90 19.71
N LYS A 75 0.40 17.25 18.58
CA LYS A 75 0.33 18.60 18.01
C LYS A 75 -1.09 18.95 17.58
N LEU A 76 -1.81 17.98 17.00
CA LEU A 76 -3.22 18.17 16.62
C LEU A 76 -4.12 18.41 17.85
N ILE A 77 -3.85 17.75 18.97
CA ILE A 77 -4.59 17.98 20.22
C ILE A 77 -4.31 19.38 20.77
N GLU A 78 -3.04 19.80 20.80
CA GLU A 78 -2.65 21.14 21.25
C GLU A 78 -3.30 22.23 20.38
N GLU A 79 -3.24 22.08 19.05
CA GLU A 79 -3.88 22.98 18.08
C GLU A 79 -5.42 23.03 18.29
N ALA A 80 -6.06 21.87 18.50
CA ALA A 80 -7.50 21.82 18.75
C ALA A 80 -7.92 22.53 20.06
N VAL A 81 -7.13 22.39 21.13
CA VAL A 81 -7.39 23.08 22.41
C VAL A 81 -7.20 24.59 22.26
N GLU A 82 -6.14 25.03 21.57
CA GLU A 82 -5.90 26.46 21.31
C GLU A 82 -7.04 27.10 20.51
N LEU A 83 -7.52 26.42 19.47
CA LEU A 83 -8.67 26.85 18.67
C LEU A 83 -9.96 26.89 19.52
N ALA A 84 -10.18 25.92 20.40
CA ALA A 84 -11.33 25.91 21.30
C ALA A 84 -11.30 27.09 22.29
N ASP A 85 -10.13 27.46 22.82
CA ASP A 85 -9.96 28.60 23.72
C ASP A 85 -10.22 29.93 23.02
N ILE A 86 -9.78 30.08 21.77
CA ILE A 86 -10.06 31.25 20.93
C ILE A 86 -11.55 31.37 20.65
N ALA A 87 -12.19 30.26 20.25
CA ALA A 87 -13.62 30.21 20.00
C ALA A 87 -14.45 30.64 21.23
N ARG A 88 -14.01 30.25 22.43
CA ARG A 88 -14.67 30.59 23.69
C ARG A 88 -14.52 32.07 24.07
N LYS A 89 -13.37 32.68 23.78
CA LYS A 89 -13.07 34.08 24.15
C LYS A 89 -13.60 35.08 23.13
N ASN A 90 -13.43 34.79 21.84
CA ASN A 90 -13.65 35.73 20.73
C ASN A 90 -14.84 35.34 19.84
N GLY A 91 -15.47 34.19 20.10
CA GLY A 91 -16.55 33.66 19.27
C GLY A 91 -16.04 32.87 18.05
N LEU A 92 -16.96 32.22 17.35
CA LEU A 92 -16.65 31.35 16.20
C LEU A 92 -16.02 32.09 15.02
N LEU A 93 -16.42 33.34 14.76
CA LEU A 93 -15.90 34.15 13.65
C LEU A 93 -14.39 34.42 13.75
N ALA A 94 -13.84 34.41 14.97
CA ALA A 94 -12.41 34.61 15.18
C ALA A 94 -11.55 33.44 14.67
N LEU A 95 -12.16 32.29 14.36
CA LEU A 95 -11.48 31.11 13.83
C LEU A 95 -11.18 31.20 12.33
N GLU A 96 -11.82 32.13 11.60
CA GLU A 96 -11.64 32.27 10.15
C GLU A 96 -10.23 32.79 9.78
N GLY A 97 -9.58 33.51 10.69
CA GLY A 97 -8.24 34.07 10.53
C GLY A 97 -7.09 33.20 11.07
N GLN A 98 -7.37 31.99 11.58
CA GLN A 98 -6.37 31.08 12.15
C GLN A 98 -5.77 30.18 11.05
N GLU A 99 -4.44 30.04 11.04
CA GLU A 99 -3.76 29.11 10.13
C GLU A 99 -3.84 27.69 10.66
N ILE A 100 -4.81 26.93 10.15
CA ILE A 100 -4.99 25.52 10.52
C ILE A 100 -4.12 24.64 9.63
N SER A 101 -3.25 23.85 10.25
CA SER A 101 -2.26 23.02 9.57
C SER A 101 -2.89 21.81 8.87
N ASN A 102 -3.94 21.24 9.47
CA ASN A 102 -4.61 20.04 8.99
C ASN A 102 -5.88 20.36 8.17
N GLY A 103 -5.93 19.90 6.92
CA GLY A 103 -7.06 20.15 6.02
C GLY A 103 -8.41 19.62 6.51
N PHE A 104 -8.43 18.51 7.25
CA PHE A 104 -9.66 17.96 7.84
C PHE A 104 -10.19 18.85 8.96
N LEU A 105 -9.30 19.34 9.84
CA LEU A 105 -9.67 20.24 10.93
C LEU A 105 -10.19 21.58 10.40
N LYS A 106 -9.56 22.10 9.33
CA LYS A 106 -9.99 23.32 8.63
C LYS A 106 -11.40 23.20 8.06
N GLN A 107 -11.71 22.06 7.44
CA GLN A 107 -13.04 21.80 6.88
C GLN A 107 -14.11 21.76 7.98
N GLY A 108 -13.83 21.09 9.10
CA GLY A 108 -14.74 21.04 10.25
C GLY A 108 -14.99 22.40 10.88
N ILE A 109 -13.94 23.20 11.06
CA ILE A 109 -14.06 24.56 11.61
C ILE A 109 -14.81 25.48 10.66
N GLY A 110 -14.58 25.39 9.35
CA GLY A 110 -15.34 26.15 8.34
C GLY A 110 -16.84 25.89 8.45
N LEU A 111 -17.27 24.62 8.52
CA LEU A 111 -18.68 24.27 8.68
C LEU A 111 -19.28 24.83 9.97
N CYS A 112 -18.51 24.90 11.05
CA CYS A 112 -18.93 25.52 12.30
C CYS A 112 -19.10 27.04 12.14
N VAL A 113 -18.14 27.73 11.51
CA VAL A 113 -18.17 29.19 11.26
C VAL A 113 -19.38 29.58 10.41
N ASP A 114 -19.74 28.74 9.43
CA ASP A 114 -20.92 28.91 8.57
C ASP A 114 -22.26 28.73 9.32
N GLY A 115 -22.22 28.36 10.60
CA GLY A 115 -23.41 28.25 11.45
C GLY A 115 -24.23 26.98 11.23
N HIS A 116 -23.63 25.93 10.66
CA HIS A 116 -24.29 24.63 10.55
C HIS A 116 -24.53 23.98 11.92
N ASP A 117 -25.62 23.21 12.03
CA ASP A 117 -25.96 22.47 13.24
C ASP A 117 -24.83 21.49 13.62
N PRO A 118 -24.33 21.48 14.88
CA PRO A 118 -23.30 20.55 15.33
C PRO A 118 -23.61 19.07 15.02
N VAL A 119 -24.89 18.67 14.99
CA VAL A 119 -25.29 17.30 14.62
C VAL A 119 -24.97 17.02 13.15
N LEU A 120 -25.23 17.99 12.27
CA LEU A 120 -24.94 17.88 10.84
C LEU A 120 -23.43 17.90 10.58
N VAL A 121 -22.68 18.78 11.25
CA VAL A 121 -21.22 18.83 11.13
C VAL A 121 -20.58 17.51 11.56
N ASN A 122 -20.99 16.96 12.71
CA ASN A 122 -20.50 15.68 13.19
C ASN A 122 -20.81 14.54 12.21
N LYS A 123 -22.03 14.51 11.67
CA LYS A 123 -22.44 13.50 10.67
C LYS A 123 -21.64 13.59 9.39
N LEU A 124 -21.37 14.80 8.88
CA LEU A 124 -20.57 15.00 7.68
C LEU A 124 -19.11 14.58 7.89
N LEU A 125 -18.48 15.04 8.97
CA LEU A 125 -17.10 14.69 9.29
C LEU A 125 -16.93 13.17 9.52
N THR A 126 -17.87 12.54 10.23
CA THR A 126 -17.87 11.08 10.42
C THR A 126 -18.00 10.35 9.09
N LYS A 127 -18.89 10.82 8.21
CA LYS A 127 -19.04 10.24 6.87
C LYS A 127 -17.79 10.41 6.01
N ASP A 128 -17.10 11.55 6.10
CA ASP A 128 -15.85 11.79 5.38
C ASP A 128 -14.72 10.89 5.89
N ILE A 129 -14.67 10.62 7.20
CA ILE A 129 -13.78 9.63 7.80
C ILE A 129 -14.10 8.24 7.25
N ASP A 130 -15.36 7.82 7.28
CA ASP A 130 -15.79 6.49 6.80
C ASP A 130 -15.46 6.29 5.32
N LEU A 131 -15.72 7.29 4.46
CA LEU A 131 -15.38 7.25 3.04
C LEU A 131 -13.87 7.20 2.80
N THR A 132 -13.08 7.81 3.69
CA THR A 132 -11.62 7.74 3.63
C THR A 132 -11.13 6.35 4.03
N ILE A 133 -11.67 5.77 5.11
CA ILE A 133 -11.39 4.40 5.54
C ILE A 133 -11.74 3.41 4.42
N GLN A 134 -12.96 3.49 3.86
CA GLN A 134 -13.39 2.61 2.77
C GLN A 134 -12.44 2.67 1.56
N ARG A 135 -12.00 3.87 1.15
CA ARG A 135 -11.03 4.00 0.04
C ARG A 135 -9.69 3.33 0.38
N HIS A 136 -9.21 3.50 1.62
CA HIS A 136 -7.98 2.84 2.06
C HIS A 136 -8.14 1.32 2.19
N GLU A 137 -9.28 0.82 2.65
CA GLU A 137 -9.60 -0.61 2.75
C GLU A 137 -9.64 -1.29 1.37
N VAL A 138 -10.24 -0.64 0.37
CA VAL A 138 -10.21 -1.12 -1.03
C VAL A 138 -8.76 -1.23 -1.52
N GLY A 139 -7.96 -0.19 -1.28
CA GLY A 139 -6.52 -0.21 -1.58
C GLY A 139 -5.77 -1.35 -0.89
N GLN A 140 -5.97 -1.52 0.41
CA GLN A 140 -5.34 -2.58 1.20
C GLN A 140 -5.77 -3.98 0.75
N THR A 141 -7.05 -4.17 0.43
CA THR A 141 -7.59 -5.45 -0.03
C THR A 141 -6.92 -5.88 -1.34
N MET A 142 -6.69 -4.93 -2.25
CA MET A 142 -5.96 -5.18 -3.50
C MET A 142 -4.52 -5.67 -3.24
N PHE A 143 -3.76 -4.99 -2.36
CA PHE A 143 -2.41 -5.44 -1.99
C PHE A 143 -2.41 -6.79 -1.26
N LYS A 144 -3.40 -7.05 -0.40
CA LYS A 144 -3.56 -8.34 0.30
C LYS A 144 -3.85 -9.49 -0.67
N ASN A 145 -4.69 -9.24 -1.67
CA ASN A 145 -4.98 -10.22 -2.72
C ASN A 145 -3.75 -10.51 -3.57
N MET A 146 -2.98 -9.47 -3.96
CA MET A 146 -1.69 -9.65 -4.64
C MET A 146 -0.71 -10.46 -3.80
N ALA A 147 -0.57 -10.14 -2.50
CA ALA A 147 0.31 -10.86 -1.59
C ALA A 147 -0.08 -12.33 -1.39
N THR A 148 -1.37 -12.64 -1.47
CA THR A 148 -1.87 -14.02 -1.37
C THR A 148 -1.71 -14.79 -2.68
N MET A 149 -1.88 -14.11 -3.83
CA MET A 149 -1.81 -14.74 -5.15
C MET A 149 -0.37 -14.92 -5.66
N ALA A 150 0.57 -14.06 -5.27
CA ALA A 150 1.97 -14.14 -5.70
C ALA A 150 2.65 -15.49 -5.35
N PRO A 151 2.54 -16.03 -4.12
CA PRO A 151 3.06 -17.37 -3.81
C PRO A 151 2.39 -18.49 -4.60
N ALA A 152 1.07 -18.39 -4.82
CA ALA A 152 0.32 -19.38 -5.60
C ALA A 152 0.79 -19.42 -7.07
N MET A 153 0.99 -18.25 -7.70
CA MET A 153 1.56 -18.16 -9.05
C MET A 153 3.02 -18.64 -9.07
N GLY A 154 3.78 -18.44 -8.00
CA GLY A 154 5.12 -19.01 -7.83
C GLY A 154 5.13 -20.54 -7.89
N MET A 155 4.21 -21.19 -7.18
CA MET A 155 4.06 -22.65 -7.24
C MET A 155 3.61 -23.16 -8.61
N ILE A 156 2.78 -22.40 -9.33
CA ILE A 156 2.43 -22.74 -10.72
C ILE A 156 3.67 -22.62 -11.63
N GLY A 157 4.50 -21.60 -11.41
CA GLY A 157 5.75 -21.41 -12.13
C GLY A 157 6.74 -22.57 -11.96
N THR A 158 6.84 -23.14 -10.74
CA THR A 158 7.69 -24.33 -10.52
C THR A 158 7.16 -25.54 -11.27
N LEU A 159 5.84 -25.76 -11.30
CA LEU A 159 5.24 -26.86 -12.06
C LEU A 159 5.47 -26.72 -13.57
N VAL A 160 5.30 -25.51 -14.13
CA VAL A 160 5.58 -25.25 -15.55
C VAL A 160 7.07 -25.49 -15.87
N GLY A 161 7.98 -25.07 -14.99
CA GLY A 161 9.41 -25.34 -15.13
C GLY A 161 9.75 -26.83 -15.13
N LEU A 162 9.12 -27.61 -14.25
CA LEU A 162 9.30 -29.07 -14.21
C LEU A 162 8.79 -29.75 -15.49
N VAL A 163 7.66 -29.32 -16.04
CA VAL A 163 7.14 -29.84 -17.31
C VAL A 163 8.11 -29.54 -18.47
N GLN A 164 8.69 -28.34 -18.53
CA GLN A 164 9.68 -27.99 -19.55
C GLN A 164 10.96 -28.84 -19.43
N MET A 165 11.39 -29.14 -18.20
CA MET A 165 12.54 -30.01 -17.96
C MET A 165 12.28 -31.45 -18.44
N LEU A 166 11.07 -31.97 -18.22
CA LEU A 166 10.68 -33.32 -18.68
C LEU A 166 10.37 -33.40 -20.17
N ALA A 167 9.97 -32.29 -20.79
CA ALA A 167 9.68 -32.21 -22.22
C ALA A 167 10.93 -31.98 -23.09
N ALA A 168 12.07 -31.60 -22.48
CA ALA A 168 13.33 -31.50 -23.18
C ALA A 168 13.82 -32.91 -23.57
N PRO A 169 14.00 -33.22 -24.86
CA PRO A 169 14.55 -34.51 -25.27
C PRO A 169 15.98 -34.64 -24.74
N ASP A 170 16.27 -35.77 -24.09
CA ASP A 170 17.60 -36.09 -23.56
C ASP A 170 18.69 -35.87 -24.63
N PRO A 171 19.76 -35.08 -24.36
CA PRO A 171 20.96 -35.17 -25.18
C PRO A 171 21.58 -36.58 -25.01
N PRO A 172 22.09 -37.20 -26.07
CA PRO A 172 22.54 -38.59 -26.04
C PRO A 172 23.82 -38.74 -25.20
N VAL A 173 23.70 -39.07 -23.92
CA VAL A 173 24.84 -39.35 -23.03
C VAL A 173 25.29 -40.83 -23.09
N PHE A 174 24.61 -41.68 -23.86
CA PHE A 174 24.96 -43.11 -24.00
C PHE A 174 25.66 -43.46 -25.32
N ARG A 175 26.79 -42.82 -25.64
CA ARG A 175 27.66 -43.30 -26.73
C ARG A 175 29.16 -43.04 -26.54
N SER A 176 29.71 -43.39 -25.38
CA SER A 176 31.15 -43.62 -25.23
C SER A 176 31.47 -44.23 -23.87
N CYS A 177 31.25 -45.54 -23.72
CA CYS A 177 32.12 -46.37 -22.88
C CYS A 177 32.87 -47.30 -23.84
N PRO A 178 34.23 -47.31 -23.83
CA PRO A 178 35.03 -48.28 -24.56
C PRO A 178 34.86 -49.71 -24.00
#